data_AF-A0A6M1MDB6-F1
#
_entry.id   AF-A0A6M1MDB6-F1
#
_cell.length_a   1.000
_cell.length_b   1.000
_cell.length_c   1.000
_cell.angle_alpha   90.00
_cell.angle_beta   90.00
_cell.angle_gamma   90.00
#
_symmetry.space_group_name_H-M   'P 1'
#
loop_
_entity.id
_entity.type
_entity.pdbx_description
1 polymer ?
#
loop_
_entity_poly.entity_id
_entity_poly.type
_entity_poly.pdbx_seq_one_letter_code
_entity_poly.pdbx_strand_id
1 'polypeptide(L)'
;MSPLNLPLLDRVRVPADLRQLPESDLAQLAAELRAETIDAVSVTGGHLGAGLGVIELTVALHYVFNTPDDRIIWDVGHQAYPHKILTGRRDRIRTLRQGGGLSGFTKRSESPYDPFGAAHSSTSISAGLGMAIGRDLADAAAKARGETPPRRNVVAVIGDGSISAGMAYEAMNNAGALKSRLIVILNDNDMSIAPP
;
A
#
# COMPACT_ATOMS: atom_id res chain seq x y z
N MET A 1 -7.29 -17.17 23.23
CA MET A 1 -7.30 -15.71 23.47
C MET A 1 -8.71 -15.21 23.18
N SER A 2 -9.26 -14.35 24.03
CA SER A 2 -10.53 -13.67 23.73
C SER A 2 -10.37 -12.83 22.47
N PRO A 3 -11.39 -12.71 21.61
CA PRO A 3 -11.32 -11.85 20.44
C PRO A 3 -11.02 -10.41 20.86
N LEU A 4 -10.13 -9.74 20.14
CA LEU A 4 -9.84 -8.32 20.35
C LEU A 4 -11.12 -7.51 20.15
N ASN A 5 -11.36 -6.54 21.03
CA ASN A 5 -12.44 -5.59 20.88
C ASN A 5 -11.94 -4.40 20.04
N LEU A 6 -12.34 -4.33 18.77
CA LEU A 6 -11.83 -3.37 17.78
C LEU A 6 -13.01 -2.67 17.07
N PRO A 7 -13.80 -1.87 17.78
CA PRO A 7 -15.10 -1.40 17.32
C PRO A 7 -15.06 -0.51 16.06
N LEU A 8 -13.98 0.24 15.81
CA LEU A 8 -13.83 0.99 14.57
C LEU A 8 -13.36 0.10 13.43
N LEU A 9 -12.36 -0.74 13.67
CA LEU A 9 -11.84 -1.65 12.65
C LEU A 9 -12.87 -2.69 12.22
N ASP A 10 -13.79 -3.10 13.11
CA ASP A 10 -14.91 -3.99 12.81
C ASP A 10 -15.90 -3.38 11.80
N ARG A 11 -15.93 -2.04 11.71
CA ARG A 11 -16.74 -1.29 10.74
C ARG A 11 -16.02 -1.07 9.41
N VAL A 12 -14.71 -1.34 9.33
CA VAL A 12 -13.89 -1.10 8.13
C VAL A 12 -13.54 -2.42 7.47
N ARG A 13 -14.33 -2.82 6.45
CA ARG A 13 -14.02 -4.00 5.63
C ARG A 13 -13.18 -3.64 4.42
N VAL A 14 -13.44 -2.48 3.82
CA VAL A 14 -12.73 -1.97 2.65
C VAL A 14 -12.42 -0.47 2.79
N PRO A 15 -11.53 0.10 1.96
CA PRO A 15 -11.17 1.52 2.06
C PRO A 15 -12.35 2.48 1.89
N ALA A 16 -13.45 2.06 1.25
CA ALA A 16 -14.65 2.89 1.15
C ALA A 16 -15.31 3.12 2.52
N ASP A 17 -15.31 2.11 3.39
CA ASP A 17 -15.84 2.20 4.76
C ASP A 17 -14.97 3.12 5.62
N LEU A 18 -13.65 3.01 5.48
CA LEU A 18 -12.67 3.89 6.14
C LEU A 18 -12.97 5.36 5.86
N ARG A 19 -13.23 5.71 4.60
CA ARG A 19 -13.53 7.09 4.18
C ARG A 19 -14.86 7.64 4.71
N GLN A 20 -15.71 6.81 5.31
CA GLN A 20 -16.94 7.26 5.99
C GLN A 20 -16.70 7.63 7.46
N LEU A 21 -15.54 7.30 8.02
CA LEU A 21 -15.21 7.68 9.39
C LEU A 21 -14.86 9.18 9.46
N PRO A 22 -15.27 9.87 10.53
CA PRO A 22 -14.78 11.22 10.78
C PRO A 22 -13.27 11.20 11.04
N GLU A 23 -12.57 12.26 10.65
CA GLU A 23 -11.12 12.36 10.82
C GLU A 23 -10.67 12.19 12.28
N SER A 24 -11.51 12.56 13.24
CA SER A 24 -11.28 12.38 14.69
C SER A 24 -11.07 10.93 15.10
N ASP A 25 -11.62 9.98 14.34
CA ASP A 25 -11.61 8.56 14.67
C ASP A 25 -10.35 7.86 14.12
N LEU A 26 -9.59 8.51 13.23
CA LEU A 26 -8.46 7.88 12.53
C LEU A 26 -7.32 7.48 13.46
N ALA A 27 -7.08 8.23 14.54
CA ALA A 27 -6.08 7.88 15.54
C ALA A 27 -6.46 6.60 16.30
N GLN A 28 -7.74 6.45 16.65
CA GLN A 28 -8.23 5.22 17.29
C GLN A 28 -8.19 4.05 16.30
N LEU A 29 -8.62 4.25 15.05
CA LEU A 29 -8.53 3.22 14.03
C LEU A 29 -7.08 2.74 13.83
N ALA A 30 -6.10 3.65 13.80
CA ALA A 30 -4.68 3.30 13.72
C ALA A 30 -4.25 2.44 14.91
N ALA A 31 -4.68 2.77 16.13
CA ALA A 31 -4.40 1.96 17.32
C ALA A 31 -5.02 0.54 17.22
N GLU A 32 -6.25 0.44 16.74
CA GLU A 32 -6.94 -0.84 16.54
C GLU A 32 -6.29 -1.68 15.43
N LEU A 33 -5.90 -1.04 14.31
CA LEU A 33 -5.18 -1.68 13.22
C LEU A 33 -3.82 -2.21 13.67
N ARG A 34 -3.13 -1.46 14.54
CA ARG A 34 -1.87 -1.88 15.17
C ARG A 34 -2.09 -3.13 16.02
N ALA A 35 -3.12 -3.14 16.86
CA ALA A 35 -3.46 -4.30 17.70
C ALA A 35 -3.78 -5.55 16.85
N GLU A 36 -4.60 -5.41 15.80
CA GLU A 36 -4.92 -6.52 14.87
C GLU A 36 -3.67 -7.03 14.14
N THR A 37 -2.78 -6.13 13.73
CA THR A 37 -1.53 -6.50 13.05
C THR A 37 -0.61 -7.31 13.98
N ILE A 38 -0.48 -6.88 15.25
CA ILE A 38 0.32 -7.61 16.25
C ILE A 38 -0.28 -9.00 16.50
N ASP A 39 -1.59 -9.08 16.73
CA ASP A 39 -2.29 -10.35 16.98
C ASP A 39 -2.15 -11.31 15.80
N ALA A 40 -2.38 -10.85 14.57
CA ALA A 40 -2.24 -11.67 13.38
C ALA A 40 -0.82 -12.24 13.22
N VAL A 41 0.21 -11.38 13.35
CA VAL A 41 1.61 -11.77 13.18
C VAL A 41 2.10 -12.65 14.32
N SER A 42 1.53 -12.54 15.53
CA SER A 42 1.85 -13.45 16.63
C SER A 42 1.52 -14.92 16.33
N VAL A 43 0.54 -15.16 15.44
CA VAL A 43 0.13 -16.51 15.01
C VAL A 43 0.99 -17.02 13.86
N THR A 44 1.26 -16.19 12.85
CA THR A 44 1.91 -16.64 11.60
C THR A 44 3.42 -16.40 11.56
N GLY A 45 3.95 -15.56 12.46
CA GLY A 45 5.24 -14.91 12.27
C GLY A 45 5.25 -13.94 11.08
N GLY A 46 6.41 -13.36 10.77
CA GLY A 46 6.58 -12.44 9.63
C GLY A 46 7.16 -11.08 9.98
N HIS A 47 7.03 -10.13 9.05
CA HIS A 47 7.68 -8.82 9.11
C HIS A 47 6.91 -7.84 10.01
N LEU A 48 6.97 -8.07 11.33
CA LEU A 48 6.25 -7.24 12.29
C LEU A 48 6.72 -5.78 12.28
N GLY A 49 8.03 -5.55 12.45
CA GLY A 49 8.58 -4.19 12.58
C GLY A 49 8.25 -3.30 11.39
N ALA A 50 8.43 -3.82 10.17
CA ALA A 50 8.13 -3.10 8.93
C ALA A 50 6.63 -2.73 8.82
N GLY A 51 5.72 -3.65 9.17
CA GLY A 51 4.28 -3.38 9.16
C GLY A 51 3.85 -2.38 10.22
N LEU A 52 4.45 -2.41 11.42
CA LEU A 52 4.12 -1.48 12.51
C LEU A 52 4.54 -0.04 12.21
N GLY A 53 5.61 0.16 11.44
CA GLY A 53 6.10 1.48 11.04
C GLY A 53 5.21 2.22 10.04
N VAL A 54 4.27 1.52 9.39
CA VAL A 54 3.41 2.11 8.34
C VAL A 54 1.92 2.08 8.68
N ILE A 55 1.54 1.86 9.95
CA ILE A 55 0.13 1.81 10.37
C ILE A 55 -0.59 3.10 10.01
N GLU A 56 -0.09 4.24 10.51
CA GLU A 56 -0.69 5.55 10.28
C GLU A 56 -0.63 5.94 8.80
N LEU A 57 0.51 5.67 8.15
CA LEU A 57 0.67 5.91 6.71
C LEU A 57 -0.37 5.14 5.91
N THR A 58 -0.62 3.86 6.24
CA THR A 58 -1.60 3.03 5.55
C THR A 58 -3.02 3.58 5.73
N VAL A 59 -3.39 3.99 6.95
CA VAL A 59 -4.68 4.62 7.24
C VAL A 59 -4.83 5.89 6.41
N ALA A 60 -3.85 6.81 6.47
CA ALA A 60 -3.87 8.07 5.73
C ALA A 60 -3.98 7.84 4.22
N LEU A 61 -3.23 6.89 3.67
CA LEU A 61 -3.25 6.54 2.26
C LEU A 61 -4.63 6.08 1.81
N HIS A 62 -5.26 5.14 2.52
CA HIS A 62 -6.59 4.64 2.14
C HIS A 62 -7.73 5.60 2.49
N TYR A 63 -7.50 6.54 3.39
CA TYR A 63 -8.44 7.63 3.67
C TYR A 63 -8.43 8.70 2.56
N VAL A 64 -7.23 9.10 2.10
CA VAL A 64 -7.09 10.19 1.10
C VAL A 64 -7.27 9.69 -0.33
N PHE A 65 -6.75 8.51 -0.68
CA PHE A 65 -6.79 8.00 -2.04
C PHE A 65 -7.97 7.04 -2.26
N ASN A 66 -8.60 7.15 -3.42
CA ASN A 66 -9.74 6.31 -3.80
C ASN A 66 -9.26 4.99 -4.42
N THR A 67 -8.68 4.12 -3.59
CA THR A 67 -8.30 2.77 -4.03
C THR A 67 -9.53 1.87 -4.22
N PRO A 68 -9.56 0.97 -5.23
CA PRO A 68 -8.44 0.56 -6.08
C PRO A 68 -8.27 1.37 -7.39
N ASP A 69 -9.06 2.43 -7.61
CA ASP A 69 -8.93 3.28 -8.81
C ASP A 69 -7.62 4.06 -8.82
N ASP A 70 -7.31 4.69 -7.68
CA ASP A 70 -5.97 5.14 -7.36
C ASP A 70 -5.08 3.93 -7.08
N ARG A 71 -3.83 3.98 -7.56
CA ARG A 71 -2.87 2.89 -7.43
C ARG A 71 -1.90 3.19 -6.29
N ILE A 72 -1.82 2.29 -5.32
CA ILE A 72 -0.81 2.31 -4.27
C ILE A 72 0.09 1.09 -4.48
N ILE A 73 1.38 1.34 -4.65
CA ILE A 73 2.41 0.34 -4.85
C ILE A 73 3.33 0.35 -3.63
N TRP A 74 3.40 -0.77 -2.92
CA TRP A 74 4.32 -0.96 -1.81
C TRP A 74 5.60 -1.62 -2.33
N ASP A 75 6.73 -0.93 -2.22
CA ASP A 75 8.04 -1.51 -2.55
C ASP A 75 8.37 -2.66 -1.59
N VAL A 76 8.93 -3.76 -2.12
CA VAL A 76 9.06 -5.07 -1.44
C VAL A 76 7.71 -5.69 -1.01
N GLY A 77 6.83 -4.96 -0.33
CA GLY A 77 5.50 -5.39 0.10
C GLY A 77 5.45 -6.03 1.49
N HIS A 78 6.59 -6.22 2.15
CA HIS A 78 6.70 -6.82 3.47
C HIS A 78 6.06 -5.98 4.60
N GLN A 79 5.98 -4.67 4.40
CA GLN A 79 5.32 -3.70 5.27
C GLN A 79 3.80 -3.62 5.06
N ALA A 80 3.25 -4.30 4.04
CA ALA A 80 1.88 -4.10 3.59
C ALA A 80 0.81 -4.92 4.36
N TYR A 81 1.10 -5.41 5.56
CA TYR A 81 0.12 -6.18 6.34
C TYR A 81 -1.08 -5.32 6.78
N PRO A 82 -0.89 -4.08 7.30
CA PRO A 82 -2.01 -3.20 7.59
C PRO A 82 -2.83 -2.89 6.34
N HIS A 83 -2.17 -2.75 5.19
CA HIS A 83 -2.82 -2.56 3.90
C HIS A 83 -3.73 -3.75 3.57
N LYS A 84 -3.26 -5.00 3.74
CA LYS A 84 -4.09 -6.20 3.54
C LYS A 84 -5.31 -6.21 4.47
N ILE A 85 -5.13 -5.88 5.75
CA ILE A 85 -6.23 -5.81 6.73
C ILE A 85 -7.32 -4.84 6.27
N LEU A 86 -6.95 -3.61 5.88
CA LEU A 86 -7.89 -2.56 5.47
C LEU A 86 -8.52 -2.76 4.07
N THR A 87 -8.13 -3.80 3.35
CA THR A 87 -8.56 -4.04 1.96
C THR A 87 -9.25 -5.38 1.79
N GLY A 88 -10.11 -5.73 2.76
CA GLY A 88 -11.01 -6.87 2.67
C GLY A 88 -10.39 -8.22 2.98
N ARG A 89 -9.21 -8.26 3.62
CA ARG A 89 -8.49 -9.52 3.90
C ARG A 89 -8.24 -9.77 5.39
N ARG A 90 -8.90 -9.02 6.28
CA ARG A 90 -8.75 -9.15 7.74
C ARG A 90 -9.12 -10.55 8.25
N ASP A 91 -10.19 -11.14 7.75
CA ASP A 91 -10.62 -12.51 8.09
C ASP A 91 -9.58 -13.57 7.73
N ARG A 92 -8.83 -13.36 6.64
CA ARG A 92 -7.78 -14.26 6.16
C ARG A 92 -6.39 -13.92 6.66
N ILE A 93 -6.19 -12.83 7.41
CA ILE A 93 -4.85 -12.33 7.77
C ILE A 93 -4.03 -13.35 8.56
N ARG A 94 -4.70 -14.22 9.33
CA ARG A 94 -4.07 -15.30 10.11
C ARG A 94 -3.60 -16.49 9.26
N THR A 95 -3.77 -16.43 7.93
CA THR A 95 -3.24 -17.41 6.97
C THR A 95 -1.98 -16.92 6.26
N LEU A 96 -1.47 -15.76 6.66
CA LEU A 96 -0.35 -15.11 6.00
C LEU A 96 0.91 -16.02 5.98
N ARG A 97 1.53 -16.12 4.80
CA ARG A 97 2.69 -16.99 4.48
C ARG A 97 2.45 -18.50 4.62
N GLN A 98 1.22 -18.93 4.86
CA GLN A 98 0.87 -20.35 4.89
C GLN A 98 0.52 -20.86 3.48
N GLY A 99 0.70 -22.17 3.24
CA GLY A 99 0.28 -22.81 1.99
C GLY A 99 -1.23 -22.61 1.75
N GLY A 100 -1.61 -22.09 0.58
CA GLY A 100 -3.00 -21.73 0.27
C GLY A 100 -3.54 -20.47 0.95
N GLY A 101 -2.73 -19.83 1.81
CA GLY A 101 -3.07 -18.60 2.53
C GLY A 101 -2.69 -17.32 1.77
N LEU A 102 -2.69 -16.19 2.48
CA LEU A 102 -2.26 -14.90 1.95
C LEU A 102 -0.73 -14.86 1.74
N SER A 103 -0.30 -14.19 0.68
CA SER A 103 1.11 -13.86 0.45
C SER A 103 1.65 -12.95 1.55
N GLY A 104 2.92 -13.10 1.90
CA GLY A 104 3.65 -12.16 2.78
C GLY A 104 3.98 -10.83 2.10
N PHE A 105 3.61 -10.65 0.84
CA PHE A 105 3.82 -9.43 0.06
C PHE A 105 2.56 -9.09 -0.74
N THR A 106 2.50 -7.92 -1.37
CA THR A 106 1.42 -7.62 -2.31
C THR A 106 1.46 -8.57 -3.51
N LYS A 107 0.29 -9.03 -3.96
CA LYS A 107 0.16 -9.99 -5.06
C LYS A 107 -1.07 -9.65 -5.91
N ARG A 108 -0.84 -9.36 -7.19
CA ARG A 108 -1.88 -8.94 -8.15
C ARG A 108 -3.08 -9.89 -8.23
N SER A 109 -2.83 -11.20 -8.20
CA SER A 109 -3.91 -12.20 -8.26
C SER A 109 -4.62 -12.42 -6.92
N GLU A 110 -4.13 -11.83 -5.83
CA GLU A 110 -4.75 -11.93 -4.50
C GLU A 110 -5.79 -10.84 -4.26
N SER A 111 -5.59 -9.64 -4.80
CA SER A 111 -6.46 -8.48 -4.52
C SER A 111 -6.39 -7.41 -5.60
N PRO A 112 -7.51 -6.74 -5.94
CA PRO A 112 -7.50 -5.56 -6.81
C PRO A 112 -6.76 -4.36 -6.18
N TYR A 113 -6.54 -4.38 -4.86
CA TYR A 113 -5.79 -3.36 -4.12
C TYR A 113 -4.27 -3.56 -4.20
N ASP A 114 -3.80 -4.64 -4.84
CA ASP A 114 -2.39 -4.98 -5.03
C ASP A 114 -2.01 -4.78 -6.52
N PRO A 115 -1.93 -3.54 -7.05
CA PRO A 115 -1.78 -3.30 -8.50
C PRO A 115 -0.45 -3.81 -9.06
N PHE A 116 0.55 -3.97 -8.19
CA PHE A 116 1.86 -4.52 -8.52
C PHE A 116 2.27 -5.56 -7.47
N GLY A 117 2.87 -6.67 -7.93
CA GLY A 117 3.44 -7.67 -7.04
C GLY A 117 4.87 -7.27 -6.71
N ALA A 118 5.21 -7.25 -5.42
CA ALA A 118 6.54 -6.89 -4.96
C ALA A 118 7.13 -8.01 -4.09
N ALA A 119 8.46 -8.13 -4.11
CA ALA A 119 9.25 -8.97 -3.21
C ALA A 119 10.72 -8.53 -3.31
N HIS A 120 11.23 -8.35 -4.53
CA HIS A 120 12.47 -7.61 -4.75
C HIS A 120 12.24 -6.11 -4.53
N SER A 121 13.25 -5.46 -3.96
CA SER A 121 13.21 -4.04 -3.65
C SER A 121 13.38 -3.17 -4.90
N SER A 122 13.10 -1.87 -4.72
CA SER A 122 13.48 -0.78 -5.62
C SER A 122 12.72 -0.75 -6.94
N THR A 123 11.64 -1.52 -7.05
CA THR A 123 10.82 -1.68 -8.27
C THR A 123 9.62 -0.75 -8.32
N SER A 124 9.18 -0.21 -7.18
CA SER A 124 7.90 0.51 -7.04
C SER A 124 7.82 1.80 -7.86
N ILE A 125 8.88 2.62 -7.87
CA ILE A 125 8.89 3.91 -8.60
C ILE A 125 8.81 3.65 -10.10
N SER A 126 9.57 2.69 -10.62
CA SER A 126 9.59 2.34 -12.04
C SER A 126 8.24 1.77 -12.50
N ALA A 127 7.67 0.85 -11.71
CA ALA A 127 6.34 0.31 -11.95
C ALA A 127 5.25 1.41 -11.88
N GLY A 128 5.34 2.30 -10.89
CA GLY A 128 4.44 3.43 -10.73
C GLY A 128 4.51 4.41 -11.90
N LEU A 129 5.70 4.72 -12.39
CA LEU A 129 5.88 5.56 -13.58
C LEU A 129 5.22 4.92 -14.81
N GLY A 130 5.39 3.61 -15.02
CA GLY A 130 4.71 2.89 -16.10
C GLY A 130 3.18 2.98 -16.00
N MET A 131 2.61 2.83 -14.80
CA MET A 131 1.17 3.01 -14.57
C MET A 131 0.72 4.46 -14.80
N ALA A 132 1.54 5.44 -14.43
CA ALA A 132 1.24 6.85 -14.62
C ALA A 132 1.22 7.22 -16.11
N ILE A 133 2.17 6.72 -16.89
CA ILE A 133 2.17 6.88 -18.36
C ILE A 133 0.98 6.15 -18.99
N GLY A 134 0.66 4.94 -18.54
CA GLY A 134 -0.51 4.21 -19.02
C GLY A 134 -1.82 4.98 -18.78
N ARG A 135 -1.96 5.63 -17.61
CA ARG A 135 -3.07 6.56 -17.32
C ARG A 135 -3.06 7.72 -18.31
N ASP A 136 -1.94 8.41 -18.49
CA ASP A 136 -1.87 9.62 -19.33
C ASP A 136 -2.26 9.32 -20.79
N LEU A 137 -1.85 8.16 -21.32
CA LEU A 137 -2.24 7.68 -22.64
C LEU A 137 -3.75 7.38 -22.72
N ALA A 138 -4.31 6.72 -21.71
CA ALA A 138 -5.74 6.44 -21.64
C ALA A 138 -6.56 7.75 -21.55
N ASP A 139 -6.08 8.72 -20.78
CA ASP A 139 -6.71 10.02 -20.61
C ASP A 139 -6.69 10.82 -21.92
N ALA A 140 -5.58 10.79 -22.65
CA ALA A 140 -5.49 11.40 -23.98
C ALA A 140 -6.48 10.78 -24.97
N ALA A 141 -6.60 9.45 -24.96
CA ALA A 141 -7.55 8.73 -25.81
C ALA A 141 -9.01 9.05 -25.45
N ALA A 142 -9.35 9.17 -24.16
CA ALA A 142 -10.68 9.58 -23.71
C ALA A 142 -11.02 11.01 -24.15
N LYS A 143 -10.09 11.96 -23.96
CA LYS A 143 -10.25 13.34 -24.41
C LYS A 143 -10.46 13.43 -25.93
N ALA A 144 -9.74 12.63 -26.72
CA ALA A 144 -9.91 12.58 -28.16
C ALA A 144 -11.31 12.10 -28.60
N ARG A 145 -12.01 11.32 -27.75
CA ARG A 145 -13.41 10.90 -27.94
C ARG A 145 -14.43 11.89 -27.35
N GLY A 146 -13.99 13.01 -26.79
CA GLY A 146 -14.86 13.97 -26.09
C GLY A 146 -15.29 13.52 -24.69
N GLU A 147 -14.64 12.51 -24.13
CA GLU A 147 -14.91 12.00 -22.78
C GLU A 147 -14.08 12.76 -21.73
N THR A 148 -14.61 12.88 -20.51
CA THR A 148 -13.83 13.39 -19.37
C THR A 148 -13.13 12.22 -18.69
N PRO A 149 -11.78 12.14 -18.73
CA PRO A 149 -11.09 11.04 -18.09
C PRO A 149 -11.23 11.08 -16.58
N PRO A 150 -11.31 9.91 -15.91
CA PRO A 150 -11.35 9.85 -14.46
C PRO A 150 -10.00 10.26 -13.88
N ARG A 151 -10.00 10.98 -12.76
CA ARG A 151 -8.78 11.27 -12.02
C ARG A 151 -8.24 9.98 -11.39
N ARG A 152 -7.00 9.60 -11.70
CA ARG A 152 -6.28 8.48 -11.05
C ARG A 152 -4.89 8.92 -10.61
N ASN A 153 -4.61 8.76 -9.32
CA ASN A 153 -3.30 8.94 -8.73
C ASN A 153 -2.52 7.63 -8.78
N VAL A 154 -1.20 7.74 -8.89
CA VAL A 154 -0.28 6.63 -8.71
C VAL A 154 0.67 7.02 -7.59
N VAL A 155 0.78 6.15 -6.59
CA VAL A 155 1.55 6.35 -5.37
C VAL A 155 2.51 5.17 -5.22
N ALA A 156 3.80 5.45 -5.13
CA ALA A 156 4.83 4.48 -4.79
C ALA A 156 5.31 4.74 -3.35
N VAL A 157 5.21 3.75 -2.48
CA VAL A 157 5.74 3.78 -1.12
C VAL A 157 7.02 2.96 -1.09
N ILE A 158 8.15 3.60 -0.82
CA ILE A 158 9.48 2.99 -0.85
C ILE A 158 10.22 3.27 0.46
N GLY A 159 10.92 2.27 1.00
CA GLY A 159 11.78 2.45 2.18
C GLY A 159 13.13 3.08 1.82
N ASP A 160 13.79 3.71 2.78
CA ASP A 160 15.14 4.27 2.68
C ASP A 160 16.19 3.23 2.24
N GLY A 161 16.19 2.03 2.81
CA GLY A 161 17.05 0.96 2.32
C GLY A 161 16.80 0.59 0.85
N SER A 162 15.54 0.65 0.40
CA SER A 162 15.15 0.27 -0.98
C SER A 162 15.42 1.39 -2.00
N ILE A 163 15.38 2.66 -1.61
CA ILE A 163 15.63 3.78 -2.54
C ILE A 163 17.11 3.88 -2.95
N SER A 164 18.01 3.27 -2.17
CA SER A 164 19.46 3.27 -2.41
C SER A 164 19.90 2.53 -3.68
N ALA A 165 19.07 1.63 -4.23
CA ALA A 165 19.45 0.83 -5.39
C ALA A 165 19.34 1.59 -6.72
N GLY A 166 20.21 1.27 -7.67
CA GLY A 166 20.28 1.94 -8.97
C GLY A 166 18.94 2.01 -9.73
N MET A 167 18.11 0.96 -9.65
CA MET A 167 16.78 0.94 -10.30
C MET A 167 15.87 2.07 -9.81
N ALA A 168 15.93 2.42 -8.52
CA ALA A 168 15.15 3.53 -7.97
C ALA A 168 15.65 4.88 -8.51
N TYR A 169 16.97 5.07 -8.60
CA TYR A 169 17.57 6.28 -9.20
C TYR A 169 17.26 6.43 -10.69
N GLU A 170 17.34 5.35 -11.47
CA GLU A 170 16.96 5.34 -12.87
C GLU A 170 15.48 5.71 -13.05
N ALA A 171 14.61 5.13 -12.21
CA ALA A 171 13.17 5.43 -12.24
C ALA A 171 12.87 6.89 -11.88
N MET A 172 13.55 7.45 -10.87
CA MET A 172 13.40 8.87 -10.49
C MET A 172 13.90 9.81 -11.59
N ASN A 173 15.04 9.51 -12.22
CA ASN A 173 15.55 10.27 -13.37
C ASN A 173 14.54 10.26 -14.53
N ASN A 174 14.00 9.08 -14.86
CA ASN A 174 12.98 8.95 -15.90
C ASN A 174 11.68 9.71 -15.55
N ALA A 175 11.24 9.65 -14.29
CA ALA A 175 10.07 10.39 -13.83
C ALA A 175 10.25 11.91 -13.99
N GLY A 176 11.44 12.42 -13.65
CA GLY A 176 11.79 13.83 -13.84
C GLY A 176 11.76 14.28 -15.30
N ALA A 177 12.17 13.41 -16.22
CA ALA A 177 12.13 13.69 -17.66
C ALA A 177 10.69 13.66 -18.23
N LEU A 178 9.89 12.68 -17.84
CA LEU A 178 8.55 12.46 -18.41
C LEU A 178 7.46 13.37 -17.84
N LYS A 179 7.66 13.94 -16.65
CA LYS A 179 6.73 14.89 -15.99
C LYS A 179 5.29 14.37 -15.80
N SER A 180 5.11 13.05 -15.83
CA SER A 180 3.83 12.42 -15.49
C SER A 180 3.55 12.56 -13.99
N ARG A 181 2.27 12.67 -13.62
CA ARG A 181 1.88 12.78 -12.21
C ARG A 181 2.09 11.45 -11.49
N LEU A 182 3.15 11.38 -10.69
CA LEU A 182 3.51 10.27 -9.80
C LEU A 182 3.80 10.84 -8.40
N ILE A 183 3.30 10.17 -7.36
CA ILE A 183 3.59 10.50 -5.96
C ILE A 183 4.55 9.43 -5.44
N VAL A 184 5.70 9.85 -4.91
CA VAL A 184 6.65 8.95 -4.24
C VAL A 184 6.68 9.33 -2.77
N ILE A 185 6.43 8.35 -1.90
CA ILE A 185 6.53 8.48 -0.45
C ILE A 185 7.74 7.68 -0.02
N LEU A 186 8.74 8.39 0.49
CA LEU A 186 9.88 7.80 1.16
C LEU A 186 9.48 7.51 2.62
N ASN A 187 9.39 6.23 2.95
CA ASN A 187 9.24 5.75 4.32
C ASN A 187 10.63 5.56 4.93
N ASP A 188 11.18 6.66 5.44
CA ASP A 188 12.48 6.68 6.09
C ASP A 188 12.35 6.33 7.56
N ASN A 189 12.95 5.21 7.96
CA ASN A 189 13.01 4.78 9.35
C ASN A 189 14.45 4.51 9.80
N ASP A 190 15.45 5.06 9.10
CA ASP A 190 16.89 4.86 9.31
C ASP A 190 17.28 3.37 9.38
N MET A 191 16.58 2.49 8.64
CA MET A 191 16.74 1.04 8.75
C MET A 191 16.47 0.30 7.43
N SER A 192 17.39 -0.60 7.06
CA SER A 192 17.12 -1.67 6.09
C SER A 192 16.75 -2.97 6.85
N ILE A 193 17.53 -4.04 6.69
CA ILE A 193 17.55 -5.18 7.63
C ILE A 193 18.57 -4.95 8.76
N ALA A 194 19.64 -4.20 8.45
CA ALA A 194 20.65 -3.70 9.39
C ALA A 194 20.68 -2.16 9.28
N PRO A 195 21.35 -1.46 10.22
CA PRO A 195 21.55 -0.01 10.12
C PRO A 195 22.21 0.38 8.79
N PRO A 196 21.89 1.56 8.22
CA PRO A 196 22.46 2.07 6.98
C PRO A 196 23.99 2.20 7.00
#